data_AF-A0A2H0A828-F1
#
_entry.id   AF-A0A2H0A828-F1
#
_cell.length_a   1.000
_cell.length_b   1.000
_cell.length_c   1.000
_cell.angle_alpha   90.00
_cell.angle_beta   90.00
_cell.angle_gamma   90.00
#
_symmetry.space_group_name_H-M   'P 1'
#
loop_
_entity.id
_entity.type
_entity.pdbx_description
1 polymer ?
#
loop_
_entity_poly.entity_id
_entity_poly.type
_entity_poly.pdbx_seq_one_letter_code
_entity_poly.pdbx_strand_id
1 'polypeptide(L)'
;MKKLICLFMTLAGIALSCPRDLQAAAETVHVPLALDYPFIRMVIIDQLYTQPGERVIMVDEKTGGDYARIELSNPEVKSNGSLITIGSDIRVKEGVLVLGKYIQMVDFEGYIELSQRVVLDKSTSRLHLETVDSHIYKTNREPMVIATKMWDLIKKYVHPNFSKVVIDLALPIDEIRTMLPLFFAEDERVGVEGWMNSLKLGGLRVGKDAVLLDLSMTVETNPPAPPEPAQESTAQEIERFSRLWETWDAFLVYQMESLVGETLTPEEQRTLFETLLETRYGFVRALENKAIGNELIRQQFVWTWQQLDSILRSHLVKKARGDDMIKYLAFFTASDALSALDKLGPALNVEISRDGLLRLVQLIGTQEIAFGYSPAVDTHLRDLLGFGQALDEAGPSFKELEIPFPSNENPAAPADAISNLILRFLITPAHAAESSPPNLEELKPWIYSKNDLSSYLDRVRRALEKTADETFAKSKLDKSYEPFYRLMVMATAWQESCWRQVVTSKGNLQPLFSYNQSSVGLMQINERVWRGMYKTDSLRWNIEYNARAGAEILDHYLRDYALKKMDPKNPLDTDTLARAVYAMYNGGPGQFQKFLKRNQADSFYESDKLFWNKYSMAKAGEFQKVSICLVGK
;
A
#
# COMPACT_ATOMS: atom_id res chain seq x y z
N MET A 1 -48.59 -49.81 -50.97
CA MET A 1 -47.20 -49.65 -50.49
C MET A 1 -46.46 -48.75 -51.47
N LYS A 2 -45.73 -47.72 -51.01
CA LYS A 2 -45.28 -46.50 -51.74
C LYS A 2 -46.33 -45.36 -51.82
N LYS A 3 -46.67 -44.77 -50.67
CA LYS A 3 -47.08 -43.35 -50.54
C LYS A 3 -47.14 -42.87 -49.08
N LEU A 4 -46.28 -43.40 -48.21
CA LEU A 4 -46.23 -43.04 -46.78
C LEU A 4 -44.78 -42.91 -46.25
N ILE A 5 -43.84 -42.42 -47.10
CA ILE A 5 -42.43 -42.18 -46.73
C ILE A 5 -41.94 -40.80 -47.26
N CYS A 6 -42.84 -39.83 -47.47
CA CYS A 6 -42.44 -38.48 -47.91
C CYS A 6 -42.92 -37.34 -46.99
N LEU A 7 -43.52 -37.63 -45.83
CA LEU A 7 -44.01 -36.59 -44.91
C LEU A 7 -43.35 -36.61 -43.52
N PHE A 8 -42.22 -37.30 -43.37
CA PHE A 8 -41.43 -37.31 -42.13
C PHE A 8 -40.00 -36.77 -42.29
N MET A 9 -39.65 -36.27 -43.48
CA MET A 9 -38.30 -35.74 -43.80
C MET A 9 -38.30 -34.25 -44.16
N THR A 10 -39.35 -33.50 -43.80
CA THR A 10 -39.43 -32.05 -44.01
C THR A 10 -39.89 -31.25 -42.79
N LEU A 11 -39.92 -31.88 -41.61
CA LEU A 11 -40.15 -31.19 -40.32
C LEU A 11 -39.04 -31.43 -39.29
N ALA A 12 -38.00 -32.19 -39.64
CA ALA A 12 -36.80 -32.38 -38.82
C ALA A 12 -35.60 -31.53 -39.29
N GLY A 13 -35.80 -30.62 -40.25
CA GLY A 13 -34.74 -29.82 -40.88
C GLY A 13 -34.73 -28.32 -40.57
N ILE A 14 -35.61 -27.82 -39.69
CA ILE A 14 -35.69 -26.38 -39.33
C ILE A 14 -35.76 -26.19 -37.80
N ALA A 15 -35.20 -27.11 -37.01
CA ALA A 15 -35.23 -27.01 -35.54
C ALA A 15 -33.84 -27.01 -34.87
N LEU A 16 -32.75 -26.96 -35.64
CA LEU A 16 -31.37 -27.00 -35.11
C LEU A 16 -30.46 -25.98 -35.81
N SER A 17 -30.94 -24.74 -35.88
CA SER A 17 -30.09 -23.57 -36.14
C SER A 17 -30.77 -22.31 -35.61
N CYS A 18 -31.30 -22.37 -34.39
CA CYS A 18 -31.28 -21.16 -33.57
C CYS A 18 -29.84 -21.05 -33.06
N PRO A 19 -29.06 -20.03 -33.44
CA PRO A 19 -27.95 -19.66 -32.58
C PRO A 19 -28.54 -19.50 -31.18
N ARG A 20 -27.99 -20.21 -30.20
CA ARG A 20 -28.23 -19.79 -28.82
C ARG A 20 -27.63 -18.39 -28.77
N ASP A 21 -28.48 -17.37 -28.82
CA ASP A 21 -28.08 -16.03 -28.44
C ASP A 21 -27.43 -16.19 -27.07
N LEU A 22 -26.11 -16.03 -27.01
CA LEU A 22 -25.38 -15.79 -25.78
C LEU A 22 -25.94 -14.46 -25.27
N GLN A 23 -27.03 -14.52 -24.51
CA GLN A 23 -27.66 -13.33 -23.96
C GLN A 23 -26.67 -12.69 -22.99
N ALA A 24 -26.24 -11.47 -23.31
CA ALA A 24 -25.61 -10.58 -22.34
C ALA A 24 -26.54 -10.47 -21.14
N ALA A 25 -26.02 -10.71 -19.95
CA ALA A 25 -26.79 -10.57 -18.72
C ALA A 25 -26.65 -9.12 -18.25
N ALA A 26 -27.77 -8.45 -17.98
CA ALA A 26 -27.76 -7.14 -17.36
C ALA A 26 -27.82 -7.32 -15.85
N GLU A 27 -26.74 -6.94 -15.16
CA GLU A 27 -26.64 -6.99 -13.71
C GLU A 27 -26.66 -5.57 -13.13
N THR A 28 -27.32 -5.40 -11.98
CA THR A 28 -27.27 -4.12 -11.25
C THR A 28 -26.10 -4.16 -10.28
N VAL A 29 -25.11 -3.32 -10.51
CA VAL A 29 -23.96 -3.15 -9.62
C VAL A 29 -24.24 -2.02 -8.66
N HIS A 30 -24.04 -2.29 -7.38
CA HIS A 30 -24.11 -1.30 -6.31
C HIS A 30 -22.70 -0.88 -5.93
N VAL A 31 -22.39 0.39 -6.17
CA VAL A 31 -21.17 1.06 -5.73
C VAL A 31 -21.47 1.74 -4.39
N PRO A 32 -20.77 1.36 -3.31
CA PRO A 32 -20.95 2.05 -2.04
C PRO A 32 -20.37 3.47 -2.13
N LEU A 33 -21.17 4.49 -1.83
CA LEU A 33 -20.66 5.82 -1.50
C LEU A 33 -20.83 6.02 0.00
N ALA A 34 -19.72 5.98 0.72
CA ALA A 34 -19.68 6.11 2.17
C ALA A 34 -19.24 7.51 2.59
N LEU A 35 -20.09 8.18 3.37
CA LEU A 35 -19.78 9.41 4.07
C LEU A 35 -19.50 9.06 5.53
N ASP A 36 -18.25 8.75 5.81
CA ASP A 36 -17.80 8.40 7.16
C ASP A 36 -18.04 9.57 8.13
N TYR A 37 -18.33 9.29 9.41
CA TYR A 37 -18.59 10.37 10.36
C TYR A 37 -17.43 11.37 10.54
N PRO A 38 -16.16 10.96 10.47
CA PRO A 38 -15.05 11.92 10.39
C PRO A 38 -15.17 12.87 9.19
N PHE A 39 -15.61 12.38 8.03
CA PHE A 39 -15.81 13.23 6.84
C PHE A 39 -16.94 14.24 7.07
N ILE A 40 -18.10 13.78 7.55
CA ILE A 40 -19.23 14.67 7.83
C ILE A 40 -18.85 15.73 8.88
N ARG A 41 -18.11 15.33 9.93
CA ARG A 41 -17.56 16.25 10.93
C ARG A 41 -16.68 17.32 10.29
N MET A 42 -15.77 16.92 9.40
CA MET A 42 -14.89 17.86 8.72
C MET A 42 -15.64 18.85 7.82
N VAL A 43 -16.68 18.40 7.11
CA VAL A 43 -17.56 19.30 6.34
C VAL A 43 -18.26 20.31 7.26
N ILE A 44 -18.78 19.88 8.40
CA ILE A 44 -19.39 20.78 9.39
C ILE A 44 -18.37 21.79 9.90
N ILE A 45 -17.12 21.37 10.15
CA ILE A 45 -16.07 22.28 10.61
C ILE A 45 -15.75 23.34 9.56
N ASP A 46 -15.55 22.89 8.31
CA ASP A 46 -15.17 23.75 7.20
C ASP A 46 -16.27 24.78 6.84
N GLN A 47 -17.55 24.38 6.93
CA GLN A 47 -18.66 25.26 6.55
C GLN A 47 -19.24 26.08 7.71
N LEU A 48 -19.14 25.58 8.94
CA LEU A 48 -19.83 26.17 10.09
C LEU A 48 -18.88 26.55 11.24
N TYR A 49 -17.95 25.68 11.64
CA TYR A 49 -17.02 25.91 12.77
C TYR A 49 -15.68 26.55 12.33
N THR A 50 -15.77 27.65 11.62
CA THR A 50 -14.63 28.30 10.94
C THR A 50 -13.75 29.16 11.84
N GLN A 51 -14.12 29.38 13.11
CA GLN A 51 -13.30 30.15 14.04
C GLN A 51 -12.15 29.29 14.61
N PRO A 52 -11.02 29.90 15.02
CA PRO A 52 -9.90 29.17 15.60
C PRO A 52 -10.31 28.29 16.78
N GLY A 53 -9.84 27.04 16.76
CA GLY A 53 -10.20 26.01 17.76
C GLY A 53 -11.50 25.28 17.46
N GLU A 54 -11.89 25.18 16.18
CA GLU A 54 -13.14 24.53 15.74
C GLU A 54 -14.35 25.10 16.47
N ARG A 55 -14.56 26.43 16.33
CA ARG A 55 -15.63 27.16 17.02
C ARG A 55 -16.55 27.89 16.05
N VAL A 56 -17.75 28.19 16.51
CA VAL A 56 -18.72 29.03 15.81
C VAL A 56 -19.51 29.89 16.79
N ILE A 57 -19.73 31.14 16.42
CA ILE A 57 -20.64 32.04 17.14
C ILE A 57 -21.95 32.03 16.37
N MET A 58 -22.99 31.40 16.92
CA MET A 58 -24.31 31.28 16.29
C MET A 58 -25.10 32.58 16.33
N VAL A 59 -24.87 33.39 17.38
CA VAL A 59 -25.42 34.72 17.55
C VAL A 59 -24.52 35.51 18.49
N ASP A 60 -24.38 36.81 18.24
CA ASP A 60 -23.80 37.80 19.15
C ASP A 60 -24.53 39.13 18.93
N GLU A 61 -25.77 39.19 19.41
CA GLU A 61 -26.68 40.30 19.16
C GLU A 61 -26.87 41.15 20.42
N LYS A 62 -26.95 42.46 20.21
CA LYS A 62 -27.33 43.48 21.20
C LYS A 62 -28.49 44.27 20.63
N THR A 63 -29.72 43.90 20.99
CA THR A 63 -30.93 44.39 20.32
C THR A 63 -31.94 44.90 21.33
N GLY A 64 -32.38 46.15 21.21
CA GLY A 64 -33.48 46.70 22.02
C GLY A 64 -33.25 46.73 23.54
N GLY A 65 -32.01 46.54 24.00
CA GLY A 65 -31.67 46.39 25.41
C GLY A 65 -31.33 44.97 25.82
N ASP A 66 -31.55 43.94 24.99
CA ASP A 66 -31.19 42.56 25.31
C ASP A 66 -29.85 42.16 24.65
N TYR A 67 -29.10 41.28 25.30
CA TYR A 67 -27.85 40.69 24.83
C TYR A 67 -28.01 39.17 24.76
N ALA A 68 -27.71 38.57 23.61
CA ALA A 68 -27.67 37.12 23.45
C ALA A 68 -26.44 36.71 22.66
N ARG A 69 -25.65 35.80 23.25
CA ARG A 69 -24.51 35.16 22.59
C ARG A 69 -24.54 33.66 22.79
N ILE A 70 -24.46 32.92 21.68
CA ILE A 70 -24.34 31.46 21.69
C ILE A 70 -23.09 31.09 20.92
N GLU A 71 -22.20 30.35 21.57
CA GLU A 71 -20.97 29.82 20.99
C GLU A 71 -21.00 28.29 21.07
N LEU A 72 -20.65 27.62 19.98
CA LEU A 72 -20.45 26.18 19.93
C LEU A 72 -18.98 25.86 19.61
N SER A 73 -18.49 24.75 20.15
CA SER A 73 -17.14 24.26 19.88
C SER A 73 -17.04 22.73 19.91
N ASN A 74 -15.94 22.20 19.39
CA ASN A 74 -15.59 20.77 19.43
C ASN A 74 -16.73 19.87 18.89
N PRO A 75 -17.12 20.02 17.61
CA PRO A 75 -18.20 19.21 17.06
C PRO A 75 -17.81 17.73 16.97
N GLU A 76 -18.78 16.86 17.21
CA GLU A 76 -18.68 15.41 17.10
C GLU A 76 -19.85 14.88 16.27
N VAL A 77 -19.64 13.81 15.51
CA VAL A 77 -20.69 13.18 14.69
C VAL A 77 -20.72 11.69 14.97
N LYS A 78 -21.92 11.16 15.24
CA LYS A 78 -22.14 9.73 15.50
C LYS A 78 -23.46 9.24 14.91
N SER A 79 -23.59 7.92 14.74
CA SER A 79 -24.85 7.27 14.38
C SER A 79 -25.84 7.31 15.55
N ASN A 80 -27.13 7.45 15.23
CA ASN A 80 -28.23 7.24 16.17
C ASN A 80 -29.47 6.70 15.43
N GLY A 81 -29.53 5.38 15.24
CA GLY A 81 -30.60 4.75 14.49
C GLY A 81 -30.65 5.24 13.05
N SER A 82 -31.77 5.84 12.64
CA SER A 82 -31.95 6.42 11.30
C SER A 82 -31.48 7.87 11.17
N LEU A 83 -30.94 8.45 12.24
CA LEU A 83 -30.46 9.84 12.32
C LEU A 83 -28.96 9.85 12.59
N ILE A 84 -28.31 10.97 12.32
CA ILE A 84 -26.98 11.26 12.88
C ILE A 84 -27.15 12.21 14.06
N THR A 85 -26.34 12.05 15.09
CA THR A 85 -26.27 13.01 16.19
C THR A 85 -25.02 13.86 16.01
N ILE A 86 -25.21 15.18 15.98
CA ILE A 86 -24.13 16.15 16.07
C ILE A 86 -24.08 16.67 17.50
N GLY A 87 -22.97 16.40 18.17
CA GLY A 87 -22.73 16.88 19.52
C GLY A 87 -21.73 18.04 19.53
N SER A 88 -21.87 18.98 20.45
CA SER A 88 -20.95 20.12 20.57
C SER A 88 -20.97 20.69 21.99
N ASP A 89 -19.83 21.19 22.45
CA ASP A 89 -19.82 22.06 23.63
C ASP A 89 -20.58 23.35 23.31
N ILE A 90 -21.36 23.84 24.28
CA ILE A 90 -22.19 25.04 24.12
C ILE A 90 -21.95 26.00 25.27
N ARG A 91 -21.78 27.29 24.94
CA ARG A 91 -21.77 28.40 25.88
C ARG A 91 -22.85 29.40 25.49
N VAL A 92 -23.76 29.69 26.42
CA VAL A 92 -24.86 30.64 26.24
C VAL A 92 -24.72 31.77 27.24
N LYS A 93 -24.66 33.01 26.74
CA LYS A 93 -24.72 34.22 27.56
C LYS A 93 -25.93 35.05 27.15
N GLU A 94 -26.76 35.37 28.13
CA GLU A 94 -27.92 36.24 27.95
C GLU A 94 -27.88 37.36 29.00
N GLY A 95 -28.27 38.57 28.62
CA GLY A 95 -28.30 39.71 29.52
C GLY A 95 -29.26 40.80 29.07
N VAL A 96 -29.54 41.74 29.96
CA VAL A 96 -30.45 42.87 29.73
C VAL A 96 -29.76 44.17 30.11
N LEU A 97 -30.09 45.25 29.40
CA LEU A 97 -29.54 46.58 29.57
C LEU A 97 -30.33 47.28 30.68
N VAL A 98 -29.68 47.51 31.81
CA VAL A 98 -30.26 48.21 32.96
C VAL A 98 -29.41 49.44 33.22
N LEU A 99 -30.02 50.63 33.17
CA LEU A 99 -29.35 51.92 33.41
C LEU A 99 -28.07 52.12 32.57
N GLY A 100 -28.09 51.69 31.30
CA GLY A 100 -26.96 51.82 30.37
C GLY A 100 -25.84 50.80 30.55
N LYS A 101 -25.99 49.81 31.45
CA LYS A 101 -25.05 48.68 31.62
C LYS A 101 -25.74 47.35 31.31
N TYR A 102 -25.08 46.48 30.55
CA TYR A 102 -25.56 45.13 30.32
C TYR A 102 -25.35 44.29 31.59
N ILE A 103 -26.43 43.79 32.17
CA ILE A 103 -26.44 42.86 33.29
C ILE A 103 -26.67 41.46 32.72
N GLN A 104 -25.70 40.58 32.90
CA GLN A 104 -25.79 39.19 32.47
C GLN A 104 -26.71 38.41 33.41
N MET A 105 -27.75 37.79 32.84
CA MET A 105 -28.77 37.02 33.57
C MET A 105 -28.56 35.51 33.40
N VAL A 106 -27.98 35.09 32.28
CA VAL A 106 -27.64 33.68 32.01
C VAL A 106 -26.15 33.62 31.66
N ASP A 107 -25.42 32.75 32.36
CA ASP A 107 -24.11 32.24 31.95
C ASP A 107 -24.17 30.72 32.05
N PHE A 108 -24.34 30.06 30.91
CA PHE A 108 -24.46 28.61 30.86
C PHE A 108 -23.35 28.02 30.01
N GLU A 109 -22.73 26.97 30.55
CA GLU A 109 -21.80 26.11 29.85
C GLU A 109 -22.25 24.66 29.97
N GLY A 110 -22.22 23.94 28.86
CA GLY A 110 -22.65 22.54 28.83
C GLY A 110 -22.39 21.92 27.48
N TYR A 111 -23.22 20.95 27.12
CA TYR A 111 -23.13 20.22 25.86
C TYR A 111 -24.50 20.15 25.19
N ILE A 112 -24.53 20.32 23.87
CA ILE A 112 -25.74 20.18 23.06
C ILE A 112 -25.61 18.98 22.13
N GLU A 113 -26.67 18.17 22.04
CA GLU A 113 -26.82 17.15 21.00
C GLU A 113 -27.95 17.56 20.07
N LEU A 114 -27.68 17.52 18.77
CA LEU A 114 -28.63 17.79 17.70
C LEU A 114 -28.88 16.50 16.94
N SER A 115 -30.12 16.03 16.91
CA SER A 115 -30.51 14.89 16.10
C SER A 115 -30.85 15.36 14.69
N GLN A 116 -30.04 14.97 13.72
CA GLN A 116 -30.15 15.39 12.33
C GLN A 116 -30.65 14.25 11.45
N ARG A 117 -31.65 14.54 10.63
CA ARG A 117 -32.00 13.70 9.48
C ARG A 117 -31.13 14.14 8.31
N VAL A 118 -30.44 13.17 7.70
CA VAL A 118 -29.71 13.42 6.45
C VAL A 118 -30.70 13.28 5.30
N VAL A 119 -30.86 14.33 4.52
CA VAL A 119 -31.82 14.38 3.42
C VAL A 119 -31.08 14.53 2.11
N LEU A 120 -31.38 13.63 1.17
CA LEU A 120 -30.81 13.63 -0.17
C LEU A 120 -31.75 14.30 -1.16
N ASP A 121 -31.28 15.38 -1.79
CA ASP A 121 -31.87 15.90 -3.02
C ASP A 121 -31.22 15.22 -4.23
N LYS A 122 -31.97 14.30 -4.84
CA LYS A 122 -31.51 13.54 -6.01
C LYS A 122 -31.39 14.38 -7.28
N SER A 123 -32.09 15.50 -7.37
CA SER A 123 -32.08 16.35 -8.56
C SER A 123 -30.80 17.19 -8.65
N THR A 124 -30.30 17.62 -7.49
CA THR A 124 -29.07 18.41 -7.37
C THR A 124 -27.86 17.59 -6.90
N SER A 125 -28.07 16.31 -6.53
CA SER A 125 -27.04 15.44 -5.92
C SER A 125 -26.43 16.05 -4.66
N ARG A 126 -27.27 16.68 -3.83
CA ARG A 126 -26.84 17.34 -2.59
C ARG A 126 -27.47 16.72 -1.37
N LEU A 127 -26.69 16.59 -0.31
CA LEU A 127 -27.19 16.24 1.00
C LEU A 127 -27.27 17.50 1.87
N HIS A 128 -28.33 17.59 2.65
CA HIS A 128 -28.50 18.60 3.68
C HIS A 128 -28.93 17.95 4.99
N LEU A 129 -28.81 18.72 6.07
CA LEU A 129 -29.16 18.28 7.41
C LEU A 129 -30.46 18.95 7.85
N GLU A 130 -31.40 18.15 8.35
CA GLU A 130 -32.63 18.66 8.95
C GLU A 130 -32.61 18.34 10.45
N THR A 131 -32.62 19.39 11.28
CA THR A 131 -32.65 19.19 12.73
C THR A 131 -34.04 18.71 13.15
N VAL A 132 -34.11 17.46 13.59
CA VAL A 132 -35.35 16.82 14.06
C VAL A 132 -35.61 17.17 15.53
N ASP A 133 -34.55 17.16 16.34
CA ASP A 133 -34.64 17.41 17.77
C ASP A 133 -33.30 17.87 18.34
N SER A 134 -33.29 18.41 19.56
CA SER A 134 -32.06 18.69 20.29
C SER A 134 -32.18 18.53 21.79
N HIS A 135 -31.08 18.22 22.46
CA HIS A 135 -31.01 18.07 23.90
C HIS A 135 -29.82 18.85 24.44
N ILE A 136 -29.97 19.45 25.62
CA ILE A 136 -28.84 20.06 26.35
C ILE A 136 -28.56 19.30 27.62
N TYR A 137 -27.27 19.18 27.88
CA TYR A 137 -26.69 18.56 29.05
C TYR A 137 -25.81 19.57 29.77
N LYS A 138 -25.64 19.36 31.07
CA LYS A 138 -24.59 20.04 31.84
C LYS A 138 -23.21 19.60 31.35
N THR A 139 -22.16 20.26 31.81
CA THR A 139 -20.76 19.92 31.48
C THR A 139 -20.39 18.47 31.81
N ASN A 140 -21.01 17.87 32.84
CA ASN A 140 -20.84 16.46 33.21
C ASN A 140 -21.68 15.47 32.38
N ARG A 141 -22.31 15.92 31.28
CA ARG A 141 -23.22 15.15 30.41
C ARG A 141 -24.51 14.66 31.07
N GLU A 142 -24.87 15.18 32.25
CA GLU A 142 -26.18 14.90 32.84
C GLU A 142 -27.30 15.70 32.15
N PRO A 143 -28.48 15.09 31.91
CA PRO A 143 -29.64 15.80 31.39
C PRO A 143 -30.06 16.98 32.27
N MET A 144 -30.57 18.04 31.65
CA MET A 144 -31.02 19.24 32.35
C MET A 144 -32.39 19.70 31.84
N VAL A 145 -33.22 20.23 32.74
CA VAL A 145 -34.44 20.94 32.37
C VAL A 145 -34.07 22.37 31.96
N ILE A 146 -34.33 22.70 30.70
CA ILE A 146 -33.98 23.98 30.08
C ILE A 146 -35.13 24.97 30.25
N ALA A 147 -34.83 26.22 30.59
CA ALA A 147 -35.84 27.29 30.60
C ALA A 147 -36.32 27.61 29.16
N THR A 148 -37.63 27.87 28.99
CA THR A 148 -38.26 28.10 27.67
C THR A 148 -37.55 29.16 26.83
N LYS A 149 -37.11 30.27 27.45
CA LYS A 149 -36.37 31.33 26.74
C LYS A 149 -35.06 30.85 26.11
N MET A 150 -34.27 30.06 26.83
CA MET A 150 -33.02 29.51 26.30
C MET A 150 -33.30 28.55 25.13
N TRP A 151 -34.39 27.78 25.23
CA TRP A 151 -34.83 26.89 24.17
C TRP A 151 -35.26 27.62 22.90
N ASP A 152 -35.96 28.75 23.04
CA ASP A 152 -36.38 29.59 21.90
C ASP A 152 -35.16 30.17 21.16
N LEU A 153 -34.11 30.57 21.89
CA LEU A 153 -32.86 31.03 21.29
C LEU A 153 -32.16 29.92 20.48
N ILE A 154 -32.12 28.70 20.99
CA ILE A 154 -31.51 27.56 20.30
C ILE A 154 -32.26 27.24 19.02
N LYS A 155 -33.60 27.17 19.08
CA LYS A 155 -34.42 26.95 17.88
C LYS A 155 -34.25 28.07 16.85
N LYS A 156 -34.10 29.31 17.29
CA LYS A 156 -33.96 30.47 16.42
C LYS A 156 -32.58 30.55 15.76
N TYR A 157 -31.50 30.31 16.51
CA TYR A 157 -30.14 30.60 16.06
C TYR A 157 -29.27 29.36 15.81
N VAL A 158 -29.53 28.23 16.47
CA VAL A 158 -28.73 27.01 16.29
C VAL A 158 -29.29 26.15 15.15
N HIS A 159 -30.55 25.74 15.24
CA HIS A 159 -31.15 24.79 14.28
C HIS A 159 -31.02 25.25 12.81
N PRO A 160 -31.34 26.51 12.44
CA PRO A 160 -31.30 26.93 11.03
C PRO A 160 -29.90 26.97 10.44
N ASN A 161 -28.85 27.10 11.26
CA ASN A 161 -27.48 27.12 10.78
C ASN A 161 -26.98 25.73 10.39
N PHE A 162 -27.35 24.69 11.15
CA PHE A 162 -27.03 23.30 10.77
C PHE A 162 -27.72 22.89 9.47
N SER A 163 -28.92 23.41 9.20
CA SER A 163 -29.61 23.17 7.92
C SER A 163 -28.99 23.85 6.70
N LYS A 164 -27.99 24.73 6.88
CA LYS A 164 -27.22 25.31 5.77
C LYS A 164 -26.04 24.45 5.36
N VAL A 165 -25.67 23.43 6.14
CA VAL A 165 -24.56 22.54 5.81
C VAL A 165 -24.97 21.70 4.59
N VAL A 166 -24.15 21.73 3.56
CA VAL A 166 -24.39 21.03 2.29
C VAL A 166 -23.19 20.15 1.94
N ILE A 167 -23.45 18.89 1.60
CA ILE A 167 -22.46 18.00 0.99
C ILE A 167 -22.83 17.84 -0.47
N ASP A 168 -22.00 18.36 -1.37
CA ASP A 168 -22.19 18.24 -2.81
C ASP A 168 -21.56 16.94 -3.32
N LEU A 169 -22.34 16.07 -3.93
CA LEU A 169 -21.90 14.77 -4.43
C LEU A 169 -21.60 14.78 -5.93
N ALA A 170 -21.70 15.94 -6.61
CA ALA A 170 -21.48 16.03 -8.04
C ALA A 170 -20.08 15.54 -8.45
N LEU A 171 -19.02 16.02 -7.78
CA LEU A 171 -17.65 15.62 -8.11
C LEU A 171 -17.41 14.11 -7.94
N PRO A 172 -17.71 13.45 -6.80
CA PRO A 172 -17.55 12.00 -6.68
C PRO A 172 -18.32 11.21 -7.75
N ILE A 173 -19.54 11.65 -8.11
CA ILE A 173 -20.35 10.97 -9.11
C ILE A 173 -19.78 11.18 -10.52
N ASP A 174 -19.37 12.40 -10.87
CA ASP A 174 -18.76 12.70 -12.17
C ASP A 174 -17.38 12.07 -12.33
N GLU A 175 -16.65 11.92 -11.23
CA GLU A 175 -15.37 11.23 -11.22
C GLU A 175 -15.54 9.75 -11.58
N ILE A 176 -16.56 9.07 -11.06
CA ILE A 176 -16.90 7.70 -11.50
C ILE A 176 -17.15 7.66 -13.02
N ARG A 177 -17.92 8.61 -13.56
CA ARG A 177 -18.26 8.67 -14.99
C ARG A 177 -17.06 8.86 -15.91
N THR A 178 -16.09 9.65 -15.46
CA THR A 178 -14.90 10.00 -16.25
C THR A 178 -13.75 9.03 -16.05
N MET A 179 -13.60 8.50 -14.85
CA MET A 179 -12.52 7.61 -14.46
C MET A 179 -12.77 6.18 -14.94
N LEU A 180 -13.97 5.61 -14.71
CA LEU A 180 -14.21 4.18 -14.98
C LEU A 180 -13.87 3.77 -16.42
N PRO A 181 -14.25 4.52 -17.48
CA PRO A 181 -13.89 4.16 -18.86
C PRO A 181 -12.38 4.07 -19.12
N LEU A 182 -11.54 4.71 -18.30
CA LEU A 182 -10.08 4.63 -18.43
C LEU A 182 -9.53 3.25 -18.05
N PHE A 183 -10.32 2.43 -17.36
CA PHE A 183 -9.95 1.09 -16.90
C PHE A 183 -10.44 -0.01 -17.85
N PHE A 184 -10.73 0.33 -19.11
CA PHE A 184 -11.15 -0.61 -20.14
C PHE A 184 -10.43 -0.32 -21.45
N ALA A 185 -10.29 -1.36 -22.28
CA ALA A 185 -9.72 -1.25 -23.61
C ALA A 185 -10.54 -0.28 -24.47
N GLU A 186 -9.89 0.41 -25.41
CA GLU A 186 -10.51 1.51 -26.17
C GLU A 186 -11.77 1.07 -26.94
N ASP A 187 -11.80 -0.15 -27.43
CA ASP A 187 -12.93 -0.77 -28.13
C ASP A 187 -14.09 -1.17 -27.20
N GLU A 188 -13.83 -1.38 -25.90
CA GLU A 188 -14.84 -1.69 -24.89
C GLU A 188 -15.46 -0.44 -24.26
N ARG A 189 -14.80 0.73 -24.37
CA ARG A 189 -15.23 2.00 -23.74
C ARG A 189 -16.65 2.41 -24.11
N VAL A 190 -17.08 2.17 -25.35
CA VAL A 190 -18.44 2.51 -25.81
C VAL A 190 -19.51 1.75 -25.00
N GLY A 191 -19.25 0.49 -24.64
CA GLY A 191 -20.14 -0.29 -23.78
C GLY A 191 -20.17 0.26 -22.35
N VAL A 192 -19.00 0.63 -21.82
CA VAL A 192 -18.84 1.20 -20.47
C VAL A 192 -19.52 2.56 -20.34
N GLU A 193 -19.49 3.40 -21.38
CA GLU A 193 -20.24 4.66 -21.43
C GLU A 193 -21.75 4.44 -21.28
N GLY A 194 -22.28 3.33 -21.84
CA GLY A 194 -23.65 2.88 -21.61
C GLY A 194 -23.97 2.65 -20.13
N TRP A 195 -23.05 2.04 -19.39
CA TRP A 195 -23.20 1.84 -17.94
C TRP A 195 -23.20 3.17 -17.20
N MET A 196 -22.34 4.12 -17.60
CA MET A 196 -22.27 5.45 -17.00
C MET A 196 -23.56 6.26 -17.21
N ASN A 197 -24.22 6.08 -18.35
CA ASN A 197 -25.54 6.67 -18.61
C ASN A 197 -26.64 6.08 -17.72
N SER A 198 -26.45 4.85 -17.22
CA SER A 198 -27.37 4.20 -16.28
C SER A 198 -27.06 4.50 -14.81
N LEU A 199 -25.91 5.10 -14.50
CA LEU A 199 -25.48 5.43 -13.14
C LEU A 199 -26.46 6.38 -12.46
N LYS A 200 -27.05 5.92 -11.36
CA LYS A 200 -28.10 6.63 -10.63
C LYS A 200 -27.83 6.61 -9.14
N LEU A 201 -28.18 7.73 -8.52
CA LEU A 201 -28.19 7.86 -7.07
C LEU A 201 -29.51 7.31 -6.49
N GLY A 202 -29.37 6.22 -5.75
CA GLY A 202 -30.41 5.45 -5.11
C GLY A 202 -30.83 6.01 -3.76
N GLY A 203 -31.02 5.13 -2.78
CA GLY A 203 -31.40 5.49 -1.42
C GLY A 203 -30.21 5.93 -0.56
N LEU A 204 -30.51 6.45 0.64
CA LEU A 204 -29.52 6.67 1.69
C LEU A 204 -29.92 5.88 2.93
N ARG A 205 -28.92 5.43 3.69
CA ARG A 205 -29.13 4.85 5.02
C ARG A 205 -28.06 5.33 5.98
N VAL A 206 -28.45 5.58 7.22
CA VAL A 206 -27.48 5.81 8.29
C VAL A 206 -26.99 4.46 8.79
N GLY A 207 -25.70 4.19 8.59
CA GLY A 207 -25.03 2.98 9.07
C GLY A 207 -24.47 3.18 10.48
N LYS A 208 -23.69 2.21 10.95
CA LYS A 208 -23.02 2.29 12.26
C LYS A 208 -21.88 3.30 12.24
N ASP A 209 -21.12 3.35 11.15
CA ASP A 209 -19.84 4.07 11.04
C ASP A 209 -19.86 5.17 9.96
N ALA A 210 -20.87 5.17 9.09
CA ALA A 210 -21.00 6.08 7.95
C ALA A 210 -22.47 6.31 7.55
N VAL A 211 -22.74 7.40 6.85
CA VAL A 211 -23.96 7.53 6.03
C VAL A 211 -23.67 6.90 4.67
N LEU A 212 -24.45 5.91 4.29
CA LEU A 212 -24.23 5.09 3.10
C LEU A 212 -25.25 5.47 2.04
N LEU A 213 -24.76 5.88 0.89
CA LEU A 213 -25.55 6.14 -0.30
C LEU A 213 -25.40 4.98 -1.28
N ASP A 214 -26.52 4.58 -1.86
CA ASP A 214 -26.57 3.57 -2.89
C ASP A 214 -26.35 4.23 -4.25
N LEU A 215 -25.19 4.01 -4.87
CA LEU A 215 -25.01 4.30 -6.29
C LEU A 215 -25.20 3.01 -7.07
N SER A 216 -26.10 3.01 -8.04
CA SER A 216 -26.37 1.82 -8.85
C SER A 216 -26.12 2.11 -10.32
N MET A 217 -25.52 1.18 -11.03
CA MET A 217 -25.44 1.18 -12.48
C MET A 217 -25.83 -0.19 -13.03
N THR A 218 -26.37 -0.21 -14.25
CA THR A 218 -26.64 -1.43 -15.01
C THR A 218 -25.40 -1.77 -15.82
N VAL A 219 -24.86 -2.96 -15.59
CA VAL A 219 -23.66 -3.47 -16.24
C VAL A 219 -24.06 -4.65 -17.10
N GLU A 220 -23.71 -4.59 -18.37
CA GLU A 220 -23.91 -5.69 -19.30
C GLU A 220 -22.67 -6.60 -19.22
N THR A 221 -22.86 -7.82 -18.73
CA THR A 221 -21.81 -8.83 -18.68
C THR A 221 -21.95 -9.77 -19.86
N ASN A 222 -20.84 -9.97 -20.57
CA ASN A 222 -20.77 -11.04 -21.54
C ASN A 222 -20.52 -12.36 -20.80
N PRO A 223 -21.08 -13.49 -21.29
CA PRO A 223 -20.73 -14.79 -20.76
C PRO A 223 -19.21 -14.98 -20.78
N PRO A 224 -18.60 -15.47 -19.68
CA PRO A 224 -17.16 -15.62 -19.62
C PRO A 224 -16.69 -16.47 -20.80
N ALA A 225 -15.71 -15.96 -21.55
CA ALA A 225 -15.09 -16.73 -22.61
C ALA A 225 -14.57 -18.06 -22.02
N PRO A 226 -14.62 -19.18 -22.79
CA PRO A 226 -13.98 -20.41 -22.36
C PRO A 226 -12.55 -20.10 -21.93
N PRO A 227 -12.07 -20.61 -20.79
CA PRO A 227 -10.71 -20.33 -20.34
C PRO A 227 -9.75 -20.73 -21.45
N GLU A 228 -9.08 -19.74 -22.04
CA GLU A 228 -8.03 -20.01 -22.99
C GLU A 228 -6.94 -20.81 -22.27
N PRO A 229 -6.33 -21.81 -22.92
CA PRO A 229 -5.24 -22.54 -22.33
C PRO A 229 -4.17 -21.54 -21.89
N ALA A 230 -3.74 -21.65 -20.63
CA ALA A 230 -2.75 -20.73 -20.05
C ALA A 230 -1.51 -20.71 -20.94
N GLN A 231 -1.39 -19.66 -21.75
CA GLN A 231 -0.27 -19.46 -22.64
C GLN A 231 0.77 -18.67 -21.88
N GLU A 232 2.02 -19.15 -21.89
CA GLU A 232 3.13 -18.37 -21.32
C GLU A 232 3.20 -17.01 -22.00
N SER A 233 3.30 -15.94 -21.21
CA SER A 233 3.41 -14.58 -21.74
C SER A 233 4.66 -14.46 -22.62
N THR A 234 4.50 -13.87 -23.81
CA THR A 234 5.63 -13.57 -24.70
C THR A 234 6.56 -12.53 -24.06
N ALA A 235 7.80 -12.43 -24.55
CA ALA A 235 8.77 -11.45 -24.04
C ALA A 235 8.25 -10.00 -24.12
N GLN A 236 7.51 -9.66 -25.18
CA GLN A 236 6.92 -8.32 -25.36
C GLN A 236 5.78 -8.08 -24.35
N GLU A 237 4.94 -9.08 -24.10
CA GLU A 237 3.89 -8.98 -23.08
C GLU A 237 4.47 -8.85 -21.68
N ILE A 238 5.52 -9.64 -21.35
CA ILE A 238 6.24 -9.54 -20.09
C ILE A 238 6.77 -8.12 -19.90
N GLU A 239 7.42 -7.52 -20.91
CA GLU A 239 7.92 -6.15 -20.81
C GLU A 239 6.79 -5.14 -20.61
N ARG A 240 5.73 -5.22 -21.42
CA ARG A 240 4.57 -4.32 -21.34
C ARG A 240 3.93 -4.36 -19.96
N PHE A 241 3.60 -5.56 -19.47
CA PHE A 241 2.96 -5.72 -18.17
C PHE A 241 3.92 -5.41 -17.01
N SER A 242 5.23 -5.61 -17.17
CA SER A 242 6.21 -5.19 -16.16
C SER A 242 6.21 -3.67 -15.99
N ARG A 243 6.22 -2.90 -17.08
CA ARG A 243 6.16 -1.42 -17.01
C ARG A 243 4.85 -0.93 -16.40
N LEU A 244 3.74 -1.60 -16.73
CA LEU A 244 2.44 -1.28 -16.14
C LEU A 244 2.42 -1.60 -14.65
N TRP A 245 2.97 -2.74 -14.24
CA TRP A 245 3.08 -3.11 -12.84
C TRP A 245 4.02 -2.16 -12.08
N GLU A 246 5.13 -1.73 -12.66
CA GLU A 246 6.04 -0.72 -12.09
C GLU A 246 5.33 0.63 -11.89
N THR A 247 4.48 1.01 -12.84
CA THR A 247 3.57 2.15 -12.71
C THR A 247 2.65 1.91 -11.51
N TRP A 248 2.00 0.77 -11.41
CA TRP A 248 1.13 0.47 -10.27
C TRP A 248 1.85 0.40 -8.90
N ASP A 249 3.07 -0.13 -8.82
CA ASP A 249 3.89 -0.14 -7.60
C ASP A 249 4.22 1.27 -7.13
N ALA A 250 4.57 2.17 -8.06
CA ALA A 250 4.77 3.57 -7.72
C ALA A 250 3.49 4.21 -7.15
N PHE A 251 2.30 3.77 -7.58
CA PHE A 251 1.00 4.29 -7.12
C PHE A 251 0.70 3.82 -5.73
N LEU A 252 1.02 2.55 -5.45
CA LEU A 252 0.98 2.02 -4.10
C LEU A 252 1.89 2.81 -3.16
N VAL A 253 3.15 3.05 -3.54
CA VAL A 253 4.07 3.84 -2.72
C VAL A 253 3.57 5.27 -2.52
N TYR A 254 3.08 5.93 -3.58
CA TYR A 254 2.52 7.27 -3.47
C TYR A 254 1.33 7.36 -2.50
N GLN A 255 0.42 6.38 -2.52
CA GLN A 255 -0.67 6.30 -1.55
C GLN A 255 -0.13 6.16 -0.12
N MET A 256 0.91 5.35 0.09
CA MET A 256 1.54 5.21 1.40
C MET A 256 2.20 6.53 1.84
N GLU A 257 2.92 7.22 0.95
CA GLU A 257 3.54 8.51 1.24
C GLU A 257 2.53 9.61 1.57
N SER A 258 1.29 9.51 1.10
CA SER A 258 0.22 10.45 1.49
C SER A 258 -0.08 10.45 3.01
N LEU A 259 0.32 9.38 3.71
CA LEU A 259 0.23 9.21 5.17
C LEU A 259 1.44 9.77 5.93
N VAL A 260 2.43 10.34 5.25
CA VAL A 260 3.61 10.91 5.91
C VAL A 260 3.19 12.07 6.82
N GLY A 261 3.70 12.03 8.06
CA GLY A 261 3.38 12.98 9.12
C GLY A 261 2.21 12.53 10.02
N GLU A 262 1.48 11.47 9.65
CA GLU A 262 0.41 10.91 10.46
C GLU A 262 0.95 9.98 11.55
N THR A 263 0.22 9.87 12.66
CA THR A 263 0.57 8.93 13.74
C THR A 263 -0.10 7.59 13.49
N LEU A 264 0.62 6.69 12.83
CA LEU A 264 0.16 5.32 12.57
C LEU A 264 0.32 4.43 13.81
N THR A 265 -0.64 3.55 14.02
CA THR A 265 -0.53 2.46 14.99
C THR A 265 0.46 1.39 14.49
N PRO A 266 1.06 0.59 15.40
CA PRO A 266 1.93 -0.51 14.99
C PRO A 266 1.26 -1.56 14.10
N GLU A 267 -0.06 -1.72 14.18
CA GLU A 267 -0.83 -2.64 13.33
C GLU A 267 -1.02 -2.07 11.92
N GLU A 268 -1.30 -0.77 11.79
CA GLU A 268 -1.39 -0.08 10.49
C GLU A 268 -0.05 -0.08 9.77
N GLN A 269 1.04 0.26 10.47
CA GLN A 269 2.40 0.23 9.92
C GLN A 269 2.77 -1.17 9.39
N ARG A 270 2.41 -2.23 10.12
CA ARG A 270 2.61 -3.61 9.69
C ARG A 270 1.75 -3.95 8.48
N THR A 271 0.50 -3.50 8.45
CA THR A 271 -0.41 -3.72 7.32
C THR A 271 0.13 -3.07 6.04
N LEU A 272 0.63 -1.84 6.13
CA LEU A 272 1.29 -1.16 5.00
C LEU A 272 2.50 -1.96 4.51
N PHE A 273 3.36 -2.37 5.44
CA PHE A 273 4.57 -3.12 5.10
C PHE A 273 4.28 -4.50 4.48
N GLU A 274 3.31 -5.24 5.05
CA GLU A 274 2.88 -6.54 4.52
C GLU A 274 2.28 -6.39 3.13
N THR A 275 1.44 -5.37 2.93
CA THR A 275 0.79 -5.09 1.65
C THR A 275 1.80 -4.77 0.56
N LEU A 276 2.80 -3.93 0.84
CA LEU A 276 3.86 -3.60 -0.10
C LEU A 276 4.67 -4.85 -0.47
N LEU A 277 5.10 -5.63 0.51
CA LEU A 277 5.95 -6.78 0.25
C LEU A 277 5.22 -7.92 -0.45
N GLU A 278 4.02 -8.32 0.01
CA GLU A 278 3.26 -9.41 -0.61
C GLU A 278 2.99 -9.15 -2.09
N THR A 279 2.67 -7.90 -2.40
CA THR A 279 2.53 -7.38 -3.75
C THR A 279 3.80 -7.60 -4.59
N ARG A 280 4.95 -7.12 -4.11
CA ARG A 280 6.20 -7.16 -4.87
C ARG A 280 6.74 -8.58 -5.02
N TYR A 281 6.64 -9.40 -3.96
CA TYR A 281 6.95 -10.82 -4.05
C TYR A 281 5.98 -11.56 -4.98
N GLY A 282 4.70 -11.19 -5.00
CA GLY A 282 3.71 -11.70 -5.94
C GLY A 282 4.11 -11.45 -7.40
N PHE A 283 4.57 -10.23 -7.68
CA PHE A 283 5.08 -9.87 -9.00
C PHE A 283 6.33 -10.65 -9.41
N VAL A 284 7.32 -10.75 -8.52
CA VAL A 284 8.54 -11.54 -8.80
C VAL A 284 8.21 -12.99 -9.10
N ARG A 285 7.31 -13.62 -8.33
CA ARG A 285 6.83 -14.99 -8.61
C ARG A 285 6.12 -15.10 -9.96
N ALA A 286 5.32 -14.10 -10.33
CA ALA A 286 4.64 -14.09 -11.62
C ALA A 286 5.63 -13.96 -12.79
N LEU A 287 6.68 -13.16 -12.63
CA LEU A 287 7.77 -13.06 -13.61
C LEU A 287 8.52 -14.39 -13.77
N GLU A 288 8.88 -15.05 -12.67
CA GLU A 288 9.57 -16.35 -12.68
C GLU A 288 8.75 -17.43 -13.39
N ASN A 289 7.44 -17.43 -13.17
CA ASN A 289 6.51 -18.39 -13.77
C ASN A 289 6.00 -17.97 -15.16
N LYS A 290 6.46 -16.83 -15.70
CA LYS A 290 5.95 -16.21 -16.94
C LYS A 290 4.42 -16.09 -16.98
N ALA A 291 3.83 -15.83 -15.82
CA ALA A 291 2.39 -15.73 -15.60
C ALA A 291 1.96 -14.27 -15.35
N ILE A 292 2.72 -13.32 -15.89
CA ILE A 292 2.43 -11.90 -15.78
C ILE A 292 1.36 -11.50 -16.80
N GLY A 293 0.34 -10.79 -16.35
CA GLY A 293 -0.75 -10.29 -17.19
C GLY A 293 -1.58 -9.26 -16.46
N ASN A 294 -2.56 -8.68 -17.15
CA ASN A 294 -3.50 -7.71 -16.58
C ASN A 294 -4.20 -8.25 -15.32
N GLU A 295 -4.56 -9.53 -15.33
CA GLU A 295 -5.24 -10.19 -14.21
C GLU A 295 -4.46 -10.10 -12.90
N LEU A 296 -3.12 -10.23 -12.95
CA LEU A 296 -2.27 -10.08 -11.77
C LEU A 296 -2.39 -8.66 -11.18
N ILE A 297 -2.30 -7.65 -12.03
CA ILE A 297 -2.31 -6.23 -11.61
C ILE A 297 -3.69 -5.87 -11.06
N ARG A 298 -4.77 -6.32 -11.72
CA ARG A 298 -6.16 -6.17 -11.26
C ARG A 298 -6.37 -6.80 -9.89
N GLN A 299 -5.99 -8.07 -9.72
CA GLN A 299 -6.11 -8.76 -8.43
C GLN A 299 -5.30 -8.07 -7.33
N GLN A 300 -4.08 -7.64 -7.63
CA GLN A 300 -3.23 -6.93 -6.68
C GLN A 300 -3.80 -5.56 -6.31
N PHE A 301 -4.37 -4.81 -7.27
CA PHE A 301 -5.06 -3.55 -6.99
C PHE A 301 -6.20 -3.75 -6.00
N VAL A 302 -7.10 -4.70 -6.26
CA VAL A 302 -8.27 -4.96 -5.42
C VAL A 302 -7.87 -5.47 -4.04
N TRP A 303 -6.95 -6.42 -3.98
CA TRP A 303 -6.45 -6.95 -2.72
C TRP A 303 -5.78 -5.85 -1.87
N THR A 304 -4.95 -5.02 -2.49
CA THR A 304 -4.29 -3.88 -1.84
C THR A 304 -5.29 -2.86 -1.34
N TRP A 305 -6.30 -2.52 -2.15
CA TRP A 305 -7.38 -1.61 -1.73
C TRP A 305 -8.07 -2.11 -0.47
N GLN A 306 -8.42 -3.40 -0.43
CA GLN A 306 -9.04 -4.04 0.74
C GLN A 306 -8.16 -4.03 2.00
N GLN A 307 -6.84 -3.92 1.87
CA GLN A 307 -5.94 -3.80 3.03
C GLN A 307 -5.81 -2.34 3.50
N LEU A 308 -5.84 -1.38 2.57
CA LEU A 308 -5.43 -0.01 2.82
C LEU A 308 -6.59 0.99 2.95
N ASP A 309 -7.78 0.66 2.44
CA ASP A 309 -8.92 1.58 2.39
C ASP A 309 -9.24 2.22 3.74
N SER A 310 -9.35 1.42 4.80
CA SER A 310 -9.69 1.88 6.15
C SER A 310 -8.59 2.75 6.74
N ILE A 311 -7.32 2.45 6.45
CA ILE A 311 -6.18 3.23 6.93
C ILE A 311 -6.17 4.59 6.22
N LEU A 312 -6.26 4.59 4.90
CA LEU A 312 -6.29 5.80 4.07
C LEU A 312 -7.47 6.70 4.46
N ARG A 313 -8.69 6.16 4.58
CA ARG A 313 -9.88 6.93 5.01
C ARG A 313 -9.68 7.56 6.39
N SER A 314 -9.17 6.79 7.34
CA SER A 314 -9.02 7.24 8.73
C SER A 314 -8.05 8.40 8.90
N HIS A 315 -7.04 8.51 8.05
CA HIS A 315 -5.99 9.53 8.15
C HIS A 315 -6.17 10.66 7.14
N LEU A 316 -6.43 10.36 5.86
CA LEU A 316 -6.57 11.38 4.81
C LEU A 316 -7.77 12.29 5.07
N VAL A 317 -8.91 11.74 5.49
CA VAL A 317 -10.10 12.55 5.80
C VAL A 317 -9.84 13.54 6.95
N LYS A 318 -9.06 13.14 7.96
CA LYS A 318 -8.73 14.03 9.09
C LYS A 318 -7.81 15.17 8.69
N LYS A 319 -6.93 14.94 7.70
CA LYS A 319 -6.00 15.93 7.15
C LYS A 319 -6.67 16.87 6.16
N ALA A 320 -7.70 16.41 5.46
CA ALA A 320 -8.36 17.14 4.38
C ALA A 320 -8.94 18.48 4.83
N ARG A 321 -8.75 19.51 4.01
CA ARG A 321 -9.29 20.87 4.21
C ARG A 321 -9.81 21.40 2.89
N GLY A 322 -10.87 22.21 2.91
CA GLY A 322 -11.48 22.79 1.70
C GLY A 322 -11.70 21.74 0.60
N ASP A 323 -11.23 22.05 -0.61
CA ASP A 323 -11.42 21.22 -1.81
C ASP A 323 -10.82 19.81 -1.72
N ASP A 324 -9.81 19.59 -0.87
CA ASP A 324 -9.20 18.25 -0.74
C ASP A 324 -10.16 17.24 -0.11
N MET A 325 -11.12 17.70 0.70
CA MET A 325 -12.14 16.83 1.29
C MET A 325 -12.96 16.14 0.19
N ILE A 326 -13.46 16.93 -0.78
CA ILE A 326 -14.31 16.38 -1.83
C ILE A 326 -13.51 15.54 -2.84
N LYS A 327 -12.25 15.90 -3.09
CA LYS A 327 -11.33 15.06 -3.89
C LYS A 327 -11.06 13.71 -3.25
N TYR A 328 -10.86 13.65 -1.93
CA TYR A 328 -10.69 12.38 -1.22
C TYR A 328 -11.95 11.54 -1.26
N LEU A 329 -13.13 12.15 -1.06
CA LEU A 329 -14.39 11.43 -1.24
C LEU A 329 -14.50 10.84 -2.66
N ALA A 330 -14.12 11.61 -3.69
CA ALA A 330 -14.09 11.14 -5.07
C ALA A 330 -13.08 9.99 -5.28
N PHE A 331 -11.86 10.11 -4.76
CA PHE A 331 -10.83 9.07 -4.79
C PHE A 331 -11.32 7.73 -4.18
N PHE A 332 -11.90 7.82 -2.98
CA PHE A 332 -12.44 6.66 -2.27
C PHE A 332 -13.61 6.03 -3.03
N THR A 333 -14.54 6.85 -3.52
CA THR A 333 -15.70 6.36 -4.29
C THR A 333 -15.27 5.70 -5.60
N ALA A 334 -14.32 6.30 -6.31
CA ALA A 334 -13.74 5.79 -7.54
C ALA A 334 -13.06 4.41 -7.33
N SER A 335 -12.26 4.29 -6.28
CA SER A 335 -11.57 3.04 -5.93
C SER A 335 -12.54 1.95 -5.45
N ASP A 336 -13.57 2.32 -4.67
CA ASP A 336 -14.65 1.41 -4.28
C ASP A 336 -15.46 0.91 -5.48
N ALA A 337 -15.69 1.78 -6.48
CA ALA A 337 -16.38 1.39 -7.71
C ALA A 337 -15.60 0.32 -8.48
N LEU A 338 -14.29 0.50 -8.63
CA LEU A 338 -13.41 -0.49 -9.25
C LEU A 338 -13.45 -1.83 -8.49
N SER A 339 -13.37 -1.78 -7.15
CA SER A 339 -13.45 -2.99 -6.33
C SER A 339 -14.84 -3.66 -6.37
N ALA A 340 -15.92 -2.88 -6.54
CA ALA A 340 -17.28 -3.40 -6.67
C ALA A 340 -17.50 -4.07 -8.03
N LEU A 341 -16.99 -3.47 -9.12
CA LEU A 341 -17.04 -4.04 -10.46
C LEU A 341 -16.27 -5.37 -10.53
N ASP A 342 -15.10 -5.44 -9.89
CA ASP A 342 -14.29 -6.66 -9.86
C ASP A 342 -15.07 -7.90 -9.35
N LYS A 343 -16.07 -7.71 -8.48
CA LYS A 343 -16.92 -8.78 -7.94
C LYS A 343 -17.83 -9.44 -8.98
N LEU A 344 -18.12 -8.77 -10.10
CA LEU A 344 -18.83 -9.41 -11.23
C LEU A 344 -17.95 -10.40 -12.00
N GLY A 345 -16.66 -10.46 -11.66
CA GLY A 345 -15.73 -11.46 -12.13
C GLY A 345 -14.90 -11.02 -13.34
N PRO A 346 -14.05 -11.94 -13.85
CA PRO A 346 -13.12 -11.65 -14.94
C PRO A 346 -13.79 -11.25 -16.26
N ALA A 347 -15.09 -11.52 -16.42
CA ALA A 347 -15.85 -11.25 -17.64
C ALA A 347 -15.96 -9.75 -17.99
N LEU A 348 -15.73 -8.85 -17.02
CA LEU A 348 -15.71 -7.40 -17.26
C LEU A 348 -14.41 -6.87 -17.87
N ASN A 349 -13.38 -7.70 -18.02
CA ASN A 349 -12.09 -7.33 -18.64
C ASN A 349 -11.53 -5.97 -18.17
N VAL A 350 -11.64 -5.66 -16.88
CA VAL A 350 -11.10 -4.41 -16.31
C VAL A 350 -9.58 -4.39 -16.47
N GLU A 351 -9.06 -3.39 -17.18
CA GLU A 351 -7.64 -3.15 -17.39
C GLU A 351 -7.14 -2.02 -16.50
N ILE A 352 -6.23 -2.33 -15.57
CA ILE A 352 -5.55 -1.27 -14.82
C ILE A 352 -4.66 -0.51 -15.81
N SER A 353 -5.01 0.73 -16.14
CA SER A 353 -4.27 1.54 -17.11
C SER A 353 -3.44 2.62 -16.43
N ARG A 354 -2.37 3.07 -17.11
CA ARG A 354 -1.55 4.18 -16.62
C ARG A 354 -2.38 5.46 -16.43
N ASP A 355 -3.26 5.76 -17.37
CA ASP A 355 -4.09 6.98 -17.31
C ASP A 355 -5.11 6.91 -16.17
N GLY A 356 -5.70 5.74 -15.92
CA GLY A 356 -6.57 5.51 -14.77
C GLY A 356 -5.84 5.70 -13.43
N LEU A 357 -4.61 5.17 -13.31
CA LEU A 357 -3.78 5.37 -12.11
C LEU A 357 -3.39 6.84 -11.91
N LEU A 358 -3.00 7.54 -12.98
CA LEU A 358 -2.68 8.97 -12.92
C LEU A 358 -3.88 9.81 -12.50
N ARG A 359 -5.09 9.44 -12.95
CA ARG A 359 -6.33 10.11 -12.53
C ARG A 359 -6.59 9.93 -11.03
N LEU A 360 -6.37 8.73 -10.49
CA LEU A 360 -6.48 8.49 -9.04
C LEU A 360 -5.46 9.31 -8.23
N VAL A 361 -4.21 9.42 -8.72
CA VAL A 361 -3.17 10.25 -8.08
C VAL A 361 -3.60 11.71 -7.96
N GLN A 362 -4.22 12.28 -9.01
CA GLN A 362 -4.70 13.67 -9.00
C GLN A 362 -5.79 13.94 -7.96
N LEU A 363 -6.48 12.90 -7.49
CA LEU A 363 -7.50 13.03 -6.44
C LEU A 363 -6.91 12.96 -5.03
N ILE A 364 -5.72 12.38 -4.86
CA ILE A 364 -5.01 12.31 -3.56
C ILE A 364 -4.13 13.56 -3.33
N GLY A 365 -3.61 14.18 -4.38
CA GLY A 365 -2.66 15.29 -4.23
C GLY A 365 -2.71 16.32 -5.35
N THR A 366 -2.10 17.48 -5.06
CA THR A 366 -2.17 18.68 -5.91
C THR A 366 -0.91 18.94 -6.74
N GLN A 367 0.17 18.18 -6.53
CA GLN A 367 1.41 18.34 -7.29
C GLN A 367 1.43 17.38 -8.48
N GLU A 368 1.81 17.92 -9.66
CA GLU A 368 2.31 17.15 -10.79
C GLU A 368 3.66 16.53 -10.39
N ILE A 369 3.64 15.53 -9.52
CA ILE A 369 4.83 14.74 -9.26
C ILE A 369 5.01 13.86 -10.50
N ALA A 370 6.20 13.90 -11.08
CA ALA A 370 6.65 12.93 -12.05
C ALA A 370 6.66 11.56 -11.36
N PHE A 371 5.51 10.91 -11.42
CA PHE A 371 5.25 9.59 -10.92
C PHE A 371 6.18 8.60 -11.64
N GLY A 372 7.29 8.26 -11.00
CA GLY A 372 8.39 7.54 -11.61
C GLY A 372 8.82 6.35 -10.77
N TYR A 373 9.05 5.22 -11.43
CA TYR A 373 9.62 4.04 -10.81
C TYR A 373 11.11 4.27 -10.52
N SER A 374 11.41 4.83 -9.35
CA SER A 374 12.76 5.24 -8.94
C SER A 374 13.47 4.16 -8.11
N PRO A 375 14.76 3.87 -8.38
CA PRO A 375 15.58 3.00 -7.53
C PRO A 375 16.19 3.72 -6.33
N ALA A 376 16.04 5.04 -6.22
CA ALA A 376 16.62 5.82 -5.12
C ALA A 376 16.00 5.42 -3.77
N VAL A 377 16.79 5.56 -2.70
CA VAL A 377 16.29 5.37 -1.33
C VAL A 377 15.28 6.47 -1.00
N ASP A 378 14.13 6.04 -0.53
CA ASP A 378 13.02 6.88 -0.09
C ASP A 378 12.99 6.89 1.44
N THR A 379 13.45 8.01 2.02
CA THR A 379 13.50 8.16 3.48
C THR A 379 12.10 8.22 4.11
N HIS A 380 11.12 8.76 3.39
CA HIS A 380 9.74 8.84 3.89
C HIS A 380 9.11 7.47 3.96
N LEU A 381 9.28 6.65 2.92
CA LEU A 381 8.83 5.26 2.93
C LEU A 381 9.53 4.44 4.01
N ARG A 382 10.86 4.62 4.20
CA ARG A 382 11.59 3.93 5.28
C ARG A 382 11.05 4.27 6.67
N ASP A 383 10.83 5.55 6.95
CA ASP A 383 10.27 6.00 8.22
C ASP A 383 8.86 5.47 8.44
N LEU A 384 8.01 5.57 7.41
CA LEU A 384 6.62 5.08 7.44
C LEU A 384 6.54 3.58 7.74
N LEU A 385 7.47 2.77 7.20
CA LEU A 385 7.51 1.32 7.39
C LEU A 385 8.35 0.88 8.60
N GLY A 386 8.93 1.83 9.35
CA GLY A 386 9.59 1.56 10.63
C GLY A 386 11.06 1.15 10.52
N PHE A 387 11.67 1.33 9.35
CA PHE A 387 13.09 1.09 9.09
C PHE A 387 13.97 2.26 9.56
N GLY A 388 13.39 3.45 9.69
CA GLY A 388 14.10 4.65 10.15
C GLY A 388 15.15 5.14 9.14
N GLN A 389 16.21 5.76 9.66
CA GLN A 389 17.27 6.36 8.84
C GLN A 389 17.87 5.36 7.82
N ALA A 390 18.28 5.89 6.67
CA ALA A 390 19.00 5.11 5.67
C ALA A 390 20.27 4.49 6.24
N LEU A 391 20.61 3.30 5.75
CA LEU A 391 21.83 2.61 6.14
C LEU A 391 23.07 3.38 5.72
N ASP A 392 24.16 3.24 6.48
CA ASP A 392 25.46 3.81 6.13
C ASP A 392 25.95 3.27 4.79
N GLU A 393 26.08 4.17 3.81
CA GLU A 393 26.48 3.89 2.44
C GLU A 393 28.00 3.94 2.22
N ALA A 394 28.81 4.14 3.28
CA ALA A 394 30.26 4.13 3.18
C ALA A 394 30.78 2.80 2.61
N GLY A 395 31.64 2.89 1.60
CA GLY A 395 32.26 1.75 0.91
C GLY A 395 31.95 1.72 -0.59
N PRO A 396 32.27 0.60 -1.28
CA PRO A 396 32.20 0.51 -2.73
C PRO A 396 30.75 0.54 -3.24
N SER A 397 30.48 1.39 -4.23
CA SER A 397 29.15 1.57 -4.84
C SER A 397 29.33 1.96 -6.31
N PHE A 398 29.36 0.97 -7.19
CA PHE A 398 29.60 1.16 -8.62
C PHE A 398 28.32 0.91 -9.44
N LYS A 399 28.15 1.65 -10.53
CA LYS A 399 27.00 1.47 -11.44
C LYS A 399 27.24 0.32 -12.42
N GLU A 400 28.51 0.10 -12.76
CA GLU A 400 28.96 -0.98 -13.61
C GLU A 400 28.63 -2.33 -12.95
N LEU A 401 28.20 -3.31 -13.75
CA LEU A 401 27.95 -4.68 -13.29
C LEU A 401 29.15 -5.60 -13.49
N GLU A 402 30.08 -5.19 -14.35
CA GLU A 402 31.31 -5.92 -14.63
C GLU A 402 32.50 -4.98 -14.50
N ILE A 403 33.48 -5.37 -13.69
CA ILE A 403 34.73 -4.64 -13.54
C ILE A 403 35.85 -5.55 -14.04
N PRO A 404 36.70 -5.13 -15.00
CA PRO A 404 37.85 -5.91 -15.41
C PRO A 404 38.71 -6.28 -14.21
N PHE A 405 38.95 -7.58 -14.02
CA PHE A 405 39.71 -8.10 -12.89
C PHE A 405 40.87 -8.96 -13.41
N PRO A 406 42.13 -8.47 -13.33
CA PRO A 406 43.27 -9.19 -13.86
C PRO A 406 43.40 -10.54 -13.13
N SER A 407 43.01 -11.61 -13.82
CA SER A 407 43.30 -12.97 -13.38
C SER A 407 44.81 -13.18 -13.52
N ASN A 408 45.49 -13.56 -12.43
CA ASN A 408 46.91 -13.91 -12.42
C ASN A 408 47.25 -15.18 -13.23
N GLU A 409 46.38 -15.61 -14.15
CA GLU A 409 46.62 -16.71 -15.07
C GLU A 409 47.00 -16.14 -16.44
N ASN A 410 48.32 -16.04 -16.65
CA ASN A 410 49.08 -15.68 -17.86
C ASN A 410 49.09 -14.20 -18.31
N PRO A 411 50.22 -13.47 -18.13
CA PRO A 411 50.41 -12.19 -18.79
C PRO A 411 50.58 -12.41 -20.30
N ALA A 412 49.62 -11.92 -21.09
CA ALA A 412 49.78 -11.82 -22.54
C ALA A 412 50.93 -10.85 -22.89
N ALA A 413 51.62 -11.15 -23.99
CA ALA A 413 52.88 -10.53 -24.40
C ALA A 413 52.79 -8.99 -24.60
N PRO A 414 53.92 -8.26 -24.54
CA PRO A 414 53.96 -6.79 -24.47
C PRO A 414 53.46 -6.02 -25.71
N ALA A 415 52.99 -6.71 -26.75
CA ALA A 415 52.64 -6.10 -28.04
C ALA A 415 51.29 -5.35 -28.01
N ASP A 416 50.35 -5.74 -27.16
CA ASP A 416 48.99 -5.14 -27.13
C ASP A 416 48.92 -3.80 -26.36
N ALA A 417 49.92 -3.51 -25.51
CA ALA A 417 49.94 -2.28 -24.71
C ALA A 417 50.19 -1.01 -25.56
N ILE A 418 50.90 -1.14 -26.68
CA ILE A 418 51.28 0.01 -27.53
C ILE A 418 50.13 0.41 -28.46
N SER A 419 49.30 -0.55 -28.90
CA SER A 419 48.15 -0.28 -29.79
C SER A 419 47.04 0.51 -29.08
N ASN A 420 46.75 0.19 -27.82
CA ASN A 420 45.75 0.90 -27.01
C ASN A 420 46.14 2.34 -26.64
N LEU A 421 47.43 2.68 -26.67
CA LEU A 421 47.90 4.04 -26.40
C LEU A 421 47.60 5.00 -27.56
N ILE A 422 47.64 4.50 -28.80
CA ILE A 422 47.43 5.29 -30.03
C ILE A 422 45.94 5.57 -30.24
N LEU A 423 45.06 4.62 -29.92
CA LEU A 423 43.59 4.78 -30.01
C LEU A 423 43.03 5.83 -29.03
N ARG A 424 43.68 6.03 -27.87
CA ARG A 424 43.29 7.06 -26.88
C ARG A 424 43.64 8.49 -27.30
N PHE A 425 44.53 8.66 -28.28
CA PHE A 425 44.91 9.99 -28.81
C PHE A 425 43.96 10.49 -29.92
N LEU A 426 43.14 9.61 -30.51
CA LEU A 426 42.32 9.92 -31.69
C LEU A 426 40.82 10.09 -31.38
N ILE A 427 40.39 9.90 -30.12
CA ILE A 427 38.99 9.99 -29.72
C ILE A 427 38.89 10.91 -28.50
N THR A 428 38.31 12.10 -28.69
CA THR A 428 37.98 13.02 -27.59
C THR A 428 36.71 12.52 -26.89
N PRO A 429 36.75 12.16 -25.59
CA PRO A 429 35.54 11.76 -24.87
C PRO A 429 34.69 12.99 -24.55
N ALA A 430 33.41 12.94 -24.91
CA ALA A 430 32.42 13.89 -24.43
C ALA A 430 32.23 13.67 -22.91
N HIS A 431 32.44 14.72 -22.12
CA HIS A 431 32.35 14.66 -20.66
C HIS A 431 30.89 14.56 -20.20
N ALA A 432 30.45 13.33 -19.91
CA ALA A 432 29.45 13.11 -18.87
C ALA A 432 30.19 13.11 -17.52
N ALA A 433 29.58 13.66 -16.46
CA ALA A 433 30.19 13.78 -15.14
C ALA A 433 30.90 12.48 -14.71
N GLU A 434 32.22 12.53 -14.55
CA GLU A 434 33.07 11.39 -14.24
C GLU A 434 32.75 10.85 -12.84
N SER A 435 32.15 9.66 -12.78
CA SER A 435 32.23 8.82 -11.59
C SER A 435 33.69 8.38 -11.42
N SER A 436 34.23 8.48 -10.21
CA SER A 436 35.59 7.97 -9.93
C SER A 436 35.71 6.50 -10.34
N PRO A 437 36.82 6.10 -10.98
CA PRO A 437 37.01 4.72 -11.43
C PRO A 437 36.91 3.75 -10.24
N PRO A 438 36.37 2.53 -10.43
CA PRO A 438 36.17 1.60 -9.33
C PRO A 438 37.47 1.30 -8.57
N ASN A 439 37.49 1.55 -7.26
CA ASN A 439 38.63 1.22 -6.41
C ASN A 439 38.62 -0.28 -6.07
N LEU A 440 39.29 -1.09 -6.89
CA LEU A 440 39.34 -2.54 -6.71
C LEU A 440 39.99 -2.98 -5.37
N GLU A 441 40.80 -2.14 -4.73
CA GLU A 441 41.46 -2.50 -3.46
C GLU A 441 40.44 -2.76 -2.33
N GLU A 442 39.31 -2.06 -2.33
CA GLU A 442 38.23 -2.24 -1.35
C GLU A 442 37.49 -3.57 -1.53
N LEU A 443 37.48 -4.12 -2.75
CA LEU A 443 36.81 -5.38 -3.07
C LEU A 443 37.70 -6.61 -2.82
N LYS A 444 39.02 -6.49 -2.98
CA LYS A 444 39.97 -7.62 -2.87
C LYS A 444 39.78 -8.51 -1.63
N PRO A 445 39.57 -7.98 -0.41
CA PRO A 445 39.40 -8.82 0.78
C PRO A 445 38.17 -9.75 0.71
N TRP A 446 37.20 -9.41 -0.13
CA TRP A 446 35.89 -10.05 -0.27
C TRP A 446 35.77 -10.93 -1.51
N ILE A 447 36.85 -11.08 -2.27
CA ILE A 447 36.93 -12.02 -3.40
C ILE A 447 37.41 -13.37 -2.87
N TYR A 448 36.58 -14.39 -3.06
CA TYR A 448 36.95 -15.76 -2.71
C TYR A 448 38.12 -16.24 -3.58
N SER A 449 39.13 -16.84 -2.92
CA SER A 449 40.22 -17.56 -3.57
C SER A 449 40.50 -18.87 -2.83
N LYS A 450 40.81 -19.95 -3.58
CA LYS A 450 41.14 -21.27 -3.01
C LYS A 450 42.32 -21.20 -2.04
N ASN A 451 43.28 -20.31 -2.29
CA ASN A 451 44.50 -20.16 -1.47
C ASN A 451 44.27 -19.38 -0.16
N ASP A 452 43.10 -18.74 -0.01
CA ASP A 452 42.76 -17.92 1.16
C ASP A 452 41.44 -18.35 1.82
N LEU A 453 41.03 -19.61 1.66
CA LEU A 453 39.72 -20.10 2.09
C LEU A 453 39.45 -19.84 3.59
N SER A 454 40.37 -20.24 4.48
CA SER A 454 40.15 -20.09 5.93
C SER A 454 40.05 -18.62 6.33
N SER A 455 41.01 -17.79 5.91
CA SER A 455 41.00 -16.37 6.26
C SER A 455 39.82 -15.63 5.65
N TYR A 456 39.39 -16.02 4.44
CA TYR A 456 38.17 -15.50 3.81
C TYR A 456 36.93 -15.79 4.66
N LEU A 457 36.72 -17.05 5.05
CA LEU A 457 35.60 -17.45 5.90
C LEU A 457 35.62 -16.70 7.24
N ASP A 458 36.79 -16.55 7.87
CA ASP A 458 36.94 -15.81 9.13
C ASP A 458 36.68 -14.31 8.98
N ARG A 459 37.00 -13.70 7.83
CA ARG A 459 36.69 -12.29 7.54
C ARG A 459 35.19 -12.09 7.37
N VAL A 460 34.54 -12.91 6.53
CA VAL A 460 33.08 -12.78 6.29
C VAL A 460 32.29 -13.10 7.55
N ARG A 461 32.68 -14.13 8.31
CA ARG A 461 32.07 -14.45 9.61
C ARG A 461 32.11 -13.26 10.55
N ARG A 462 33.28 -12.64 10.76
CA ARG A 462 33.41 -11.46 11.64
C ARG A 462 32.56 -10.28 11.17
N ALA A 463 32.44 -10.07 9.86
CA ALA A 463 31.57 -9.03 9.31
C ALA A 463 30.09 -9.31 9.60
N LEU A 464 29.64 -10.56 9.41
CA LEU A 464 28.27 -10.98 9.73
C LEU A 464 27.96 -10.90 11.23
N GLU A 465 28.88 -11.36 12.08
CA GLU A 465 28.75 -11.30 13.54
C GLU A 465 28.66 -9.86 14.03
N LYS A 466 29.59 -8.99 13.60
CA LYS A 466 29.54 -7.55 13.90
C LYS A 466 28.22 -6.92 13.44
N THR A 467 27.79 -7.24 12.22
CA THR A 467 26.53 -6.72 11.66
C THR A 467 25.33 -7.16 12.49
N ALA A 468 25.27 -8.43 12.89
CA ALA A 468 24.20 -8.93 13.73
C ALA A 468 24.17 -8.23 15.09
N ASP A 469 25.33 -8.08 15.73
CA ASP A 469 25.46 -7.42 17.03
C ASP A 469 25.04 -5.93 16.94
N GLU A 470 25.47 -5.21 15.90
CA GLU A 470 25.11 -3.79 15.67
C GLU A 470 23.63 -3.57 15.34
N THR A 471 23.04 -4.43 14.50
CA THR A 471 21.61 -4.36 14.18
C THR A 471 20.76 -4.72 15.39
N PHE A 472 21.13 -5.77 16.13
CA PHE A 472 20.43 -6.17 17.35
C PHE A 472 20.47 -5.08 18.43
N ALA A 473 21.60 -4.38 18.59
CA ALA A 473 21.73 -3.27 19.54
C ALA A 473 20.75 -2.11 19.27
N LYS A 474 20.31 -1.94 18.02
CA LYS A 474 19.29 -0.95 17.62
C LYS A 474 17.86 -1.52 17.67
N SER A 475 17.73 -2.84 17.75
CA SER A 475 16.44 -3.53 17.76
C SER A 475 15.73 -3.35 19.11
N LYS A 476 14.39 -3.51 19.07
CA LYS A 476 13.53 -3.56 20.26
C LYS A 476 13.28 -5.00 20.74
N LEU A 477 14.02 -5.99 20.21
CA LEU A 477 13.95 -7.38 20.65
C LEU A 477 14.47 -7.54 22.08
N ASP A 478 13.92 -8.52 22.81
CA ASP A 478 14.43 -8.90 24.12
C ASP A 478 15.84 -9.50 23.98
N LYS A 479 16.76 -9.16 24.91
CA LYS A 479 18.16 -9.61 24.89
C LYS A 479 18.33 -11.12 24.82
N SER A 480 17.36 -11.89 25.29
CA SER A 480 17.37 -13.36 25.16
C SER A 480 17.41 -13.85 23.71
N TYR A 481 16.97 -13.04 22.73
CA TYR A 481 17.05 -13.37 21.31
C TYR A 481 18.41 -13.09 20.68
N GLU A 482 19.36 -12.44 21.37
CA GLU A 482 20.65 -12.04 20.77
C GLU A 482 21.44 -13.22 20.17
N PRO A 483 21.66 -14.35 20.89
CA PRO A 483 22.40 -15.48 20.32
C PRO A 483 21.66 -16.12 19.14
N PHE A 484 20.32 -16.17 19.23
CA PHE A 484 19.45 -16.71 18.19
C PHE A 484 19.50 -15.84 16.92
N TYR A 485 19.41 -14.53 17.07
CA TYR A 485 19.44 -13.58 15.96
C TYR A 485 20.79 -13.58 15.25
N ARG A 486 21.90 -13.61 16.00
CA ARG A 486 23.25 -13.75 15.43
C ARG A 486 23.40 -15.03 14.61
N LEU A 487 22.91 -16.16 15.14
CA LEU A 487 22.87 -17.42 14.41
C LEU A 487 22.04 -17.33 13.12
N MET A 488 20.87 -16.69 13.18
CA MET A 488 19.99 -16.49 12.02
C MET A 488 20.64 -15.69 10.90
N VAL A 489 21.33 -14.60 11.21
CA VAL A 489 22.04 -13.79 10.21
C VAL A 489 23.10 -14.62 9.48
N MET A 490 23.92 -15.37 10.22
CA MET A 490 24.97 -16.21 9.63
C MET A 490 24.40 -17.38 8.80
N ALA A 491 23.36 -18.06 9.32
CA ALA A 491 22.72 -19.19 8.64
C ALA A 491 22.02 -18.74 7.35
N THR A 492 21.33 -17.59 7.38
CA THR A 492 20.70 -17.02 6.17
C THR A 492 21.75 -16.63 5.15
N ALA A 493 22.84 -15.95 5.52
CA ALA A 493 23.92 -15.63 4.56
C ALA A 493 24.58 -16.88 3.95
N TRP A 494 24.71 -17.97 4.73
CA TRP A 494 25.18 -19.25 4.21
C TRP A 494 24.15 -19.84 3.23
N GLN A 495 22.87 -19.78 3.57
CA GLN A 495 21.81 -20.28 2.72
C GLN A 495 21.75 -19.54 1.38
N GLU A 496 21.82 -18.22 1.41
CA GLU A 496 21.59 -17.35 0.26
C GLU A 496 22.79 -17.30 -0.71
N SER A 497 24.02 -17.15 -0.21
CA SER A 497 25.17 -16.89 -1.09
C SER A 497 26.37 -17.83 -0.90
N CYS A 498 26.33 -18.67 0.12
CA CYS A 498 27.52 -19.33 0.65
C CYS A 498 28.61 -18.32 1.04
N TRP A 499 28.20 -17.23 1.69
CA TRP A 499 29.06 -16.16 2.18
C TRP A 499 29.80 -15.38 1.09
N ARG A 500 29.24 -15.31 -0.13
CA ARG A 500 29.84 -14.58 -1.27
C ARG A 500 29.08 -13.31 -1.58
N GLN A 501 29.80 -12.20 -1.70
CA GLN A 501 29.26 -10.94 -2.23
C GLN A 501 29.45 -10.83 -3.75
N VAL A 502 30.60 -11.26 -4.25
CA VAL A 502 31.06 -11.11 -5.63
C VAL A 502 31.60 -12.42 -6.17
N VAL A 503 31.61 -12.55 -7.50
CA VAL A 503 32.17 -13.70 -8.22
C VAL A 503 33.05 -13.24 -9.37
N THR A 504 34.05 -14.04 -9.72
CA THR A 504 34.89 -13.82 -10.89
C THR A 504 34.38 -14.69 -12.04
N SER A 505 34.20 -14.09 -13.22
CA SER A 505 33.73 -14.76 -14.43
C SER A 505 34.40 -14.13 -15.65
N LYS A 506 35.04 -14.95 -16.51
CA LYS A 506 35.67 -14.53 -17.77
C LYS A 506 36.63 -13.32 -17.65
N GLY A 507 37.39 -13.24 -16.55
CA GLY A 507 38.32 -12.13 -16.31
C GLY A 507 37.67 -10.85 -15.80
N ASN A 508 36.37 -10.88 -15.46
CA ASN A 508 35.64 -9.79 -14.84
C ASN A 508 35.22 -10.17 -13.41
N LEU A 509 35.17 -9.17 -12.54
CA LEU A 509 34.51 -9.24 -11.24
C LEU A 509 33.07 -8.74 -11.39
N GLN A 510 32.12 -9.47 -10.82
CA GLN A 510 30.70 -9.16 -10.86
C GLN A 510 30.07 -9.34 -9.46
N PRO A 511 29.00 -8.61 -9.13
CA PRO A 511 28.15 -8.93 -7.99
C PRO A 511 27.62 -10.36 -8.11
N LEU A 512 27.44 -11.05 -6.99
CA LEU A 512 26.74 -12.34 -7.01
C LEU A 512 25.26 -12.11 -7.25
N PHE A 513 24.76 -12.56 -8.39
CA PHE A 513 23.33 -12.55 -8.73
C PHE A 513 22.69 -13.92 -8.47
N SER A 514 21.41 -13.90 -8.10
CA SER A 514 20.54 -15.07 -8.18
C SER A 514 20.41 -15.57 -9.63
N TYR A 515 19.92 -16.79 -9.82
CA TYR A 515 19.82 -17.40 -11.16
C TYR A 515 18.99 -16.56 -12.16
N ASN A 516 18.00 -15.82 -11.66
CA ASN A 516 17.12 -14.93 -12.43
C ASN A 516 17.55 -13.45 -12.40
N GLN A 517 18.75 -13.15 -11.90
CA GLN A 517 19.34 -11.80 -11.83
C GLN A 517 18.47 -10.76 -11.08
N SER A 518 17.70 -11.21 -10.09
CA SER A 518 16.82 -10.32 -9.31
C SER A 518 17.35 -9.97 -7.93
N SER A 519 18.19 -10.84 -7.37
CA SER A 519 18.68 -10.74 -5.99
C SER A 519 20.20 -10.72 -5.97
N VAL A 520 20.79 -9.94 -5.06
CA VAL A 520 22.21 -9.60 -5.11
C VAL A 520 22.97 -9.78 -3.80
N GLY A 521 24.24 -10.18 -3.93
CA GLY A 521 25.23 -10.14 -2.86
C GLY A 521 25.09 -11.20 -1.77
N LEU A 522 25.74 -10.93 -0.65
CA LEU A 522 25.93 -11.84 0.49
C LEU A 522 24.63 -12.41 1.06
N MET A 523 23.58 -11.61 1.09
CA MET A 523 22.28 -11.92 1.66
C MET A 523 21.19 -12.06 0.59
N GLN A 524 21.57 -12.00 -0.71
CA GLN A 524 20.65 -12.11 -1.86
C GLN A 524 19.41 -11.21 -1.72
N ILE A 525 19.64 -9.89 -1.56
CA ILE A 525 18.54 -8.93 -1.45
C ILE A 525 17.92 -8.68 -2.82
N ASN A 526 16.61 -8.90 -2.95
CA ASN A 526 15.90 -8.67 -4.20
C ASN A 526 15.71 -7.17 -4.50
N GLU A 527 16.27 -6.70 -5.61
CA GLU A 527 16.33 -5.28 -5.97
C GLU A 527 14.95 -4.67 -6.25
N ARG A 528 14.00 -5.48 -6.75
CA ARG A 528 12.64 -5.03 -7.06
C ARG A 528 11.77 -5.02 -5.82
N VAL A 529 11.85 -6.07 -4.99
CA VAL A 529 11.07 -6.17 -3.74
C VAL A 529 11.45 -5.04 -2.78
N TRP A 530 12.73 -4.74 -2.67
CA TRP A 530 13.23 -3.76 -1.69
C TRP A 530 13.55 -2.39 -2.30
N ARG A 531 13.03 -2.11 -3.51
CA ARG A 531 13.14 -0.80 -4.16
C ARG A 531 12.65 0.32 -3.23
N GLY A 532 13.39 1.42 -3.16
CA GLY A 532 13.06 2.54 -2.28
C GLY A 532 13.53 2.35 -0.84
N MET A 533 13.84 1.11 -0.42
CA MET A 533 14.30 0.84 0.96
C MET A 533 15.82 0.82 1.05
N TYR A 534 16.51 0.33 0.01
CA TYR A 534 17.96 0.16 -0.02
C TYR A 534 18.56 0.67 -1.33
N LYS A 535 19.81 1.14 -1.26
CA LYS A 535 20.56 1.60 -2.42
C LYS A 535 21.11 0.42 -3.21
N THR A 536 20.63 0.25 -4.43
CA THR A 536 20.95 -0.89 -5.30
C THR A 536 22.45 -1.06 -5.55
N ASP A 537 23.16 0.02 -5.87
CA ASP A 537 24.60 -0.05 -6.17
C ASP A 537 25.42 -0.51 -4.96
N SER A 538 25.03 -0.10 -3.75
CA SER A 538 25.65 -0.55 -2.50
C SER A 538 25.29 -1.99 -2.17
N LEU A 539 24.05 -2.45 -2.42
CA LEU A 539 23.67 -3.86 -2.28
C LEU A 539 24.53 -4.78 -3.14
N ARG A 540 24.90 -4.33 -4.35
CA ARG A 540 25.72 -5.08 -5.32
C ARG A 540 27.19 -5.17 -4.93
N TRP A 541 27.77 -4.07 -4.47
CA TRP A 541 29.23 -3.96 -4.36
C TRP A 541 29.76 -3.94 -2.92
N ASN A 542 28.95 -3.54 -1.94
CA ASN A 542 29.36 -3.41 -0.55
C ASN A 542 28.82 -4.58 0.29
N ILE A 543 29.72 -5.50 0.66
CA ILE A 543 29.38 -6.68 1.47
C ILE A 543 28.79 -6.32 2.83
N GLU A 544 29.28 -5.25 3.46
CA GLU A 544 28.80 -4.82 4.77
C GLU A 544 27.43 -4.15 4.66
N TYR A 545 27.21 -3.33 3.62
CA TYR A 545 25.88 -2.77 3.33
C TYR A 545 24.86 -3.87 3.07
N ASN A 546 25.22 -4.87 2.26
CA ASN A 546 24.36 -6.01 1.97
C ASN A 546 24.06 -6.85 3.23
N ALA A 547 25.08 -7.09 4.08
CA ALA A 547 24.89 -7.71 5.39
C ALA A 547 23.92 -6.92 6.27
N ARG A 548 24.11 -5.58 6.37
CA ARG A 548 23.26 -4.69 7.18
C ARG A 548 21.81 -4.72 6.69
N ALA A 549 21.59 -4.65 5.38
CA ALA A 549 20.26 -4.74 4.78
C ALA A 549 19.60 -6.10 5.10
N GLY A 550 20.30 -7.21 4.89
CA GLY A 550 19.78 -8.54 5.20
C GLY A 550 19.48 -8.75 6.68
N ALA A 551 20.34 -8.24 7.57
CA ALA A 551 20.12 -8.27 9.01
C ALA A 551 18.89 -7.43 9.42
N GLU A 552 18.76 -6.20 8.90
CA GLU A 552 17.61 -5.32 9.16
C GLU A 552 16.29 -5.99 8.73
N ILE A 553 16.27 -6.62 7.54
CA ILE A 553 15.10 -7.39 7.06
C ILE A 553 14.77 -8.55 8.00
N LEU A 554 15.76 -9.33 8.44
CA LEU A 554 15.56 -10.42 9.39
C LEU A 554 15.03 -9.92 10.75
N ASP A 555 15.51 -8.76 11.22
CA ASP A 555 15.01 -8.14 12.46
C ASP A 555 13.52 -7.82 12.32
N HIS A 556 13.12 -7.14 11.24
CA HIS A 556 11.72 -6.81 10.99
C HIS A 556 10.84 -8.06 10.87
N TYR A 557 11.27 -9.09 10.14
CA TYR A 557 10.51 -10.34 10.03
C TYR A 557 10.42 -11.11 11.34
N LEU A 558 11.46 -11.10 12.18
CA LEU A 558 11.40 -11.71 13.50
C LEU A 558 10.50 -10.91 14.45
N ARG A 559 10.81 -9.62 14.63
CA ARG A 559 10.24 -8.72 15.64
C ARG A 559 8.80 -8.32 15.34
N ASP A 560 8.55 -7.87 14.10
CA ASP A 560 7.28 -7.23 13.74
C ASP A 560 6.26 -8.24 13.17
N TYR A 561 6.73 -9.43 12.76
CA TYR A 561 5.88 -10.49 12.21
C TYR A 561 5.90 -11.77 13.03
N ALA A 562 7.00 -12.52 13.03
CA ALA A 562 7.01 -13.88 13.58
C ALA A 562 6.59 -13.88 15.06
N LEU A 563 7.21 -13.02 15.88
CA LEU A 563 6.90 -12.94 17.30
C LEU A 563 5.51 -12.33 17.59
N LYS A 564 4.99 -11.50 16.68
CA LYS A 564 3.66 -10.88 16.83
C LYS A 564 2.51 -11.79 16.38
N LYS A 565 2.73 -12.60 15.34
CA LYS A 565 1.75 -13.54 14.76
C LYS A 565 1.80 -14.92 15.43
N MET A 566 2.82 -15.20 16.23
CA MET A 566 2.92 -16.42 17.04
C MET A 566 1.82 -16.46 18.11
N ASP A 567 1.22 -17.64 18.32
CA ASP A 567 0.26 -17.85 19.40
C ASP A 567 0.97 -17.74 20.75
N PRO A 568 0.64 -16.75 21.61
CA PRO A 568 1.29 -16.60 22.91
C PRO A 568 1.04 -17.81 23.83
N LYS A 569 -0.03 -18.58 23.61
CA LYS A 569 -0.36 -19.77 24.41
C LYS A 569 0.44 -21.00 23.98
N ASN A 570 0.86 -21.03 22.71
CA ASN A 570 1.61 -22.13 22.12
C ASN A 570 2.77 -21.56 21.29
N PRO A 571 3.79 -20.97 21.95
CA PRO A 571 4.91 -20.37 21.25
C PRO A 571 5.67 -21.44 20.45
N LEU A 572 6.16 -21.05 19.27
CA LEU A 572 7.02 -21.89 18.45
C LEU A 572 8.34 -22.14 19.19
N ASP A 573 8.87 -23.36 19.08
CA ASP A 573 10.25 -23.62 19.48
C ASP A 573 11.22 -22.82 18.59
N THR A 574 12.44 -22.61 19.08
CA THR A 574 13.46 -21.81 18.42
C THR A 574 13.79 -22.30 17.00
N ASP A 575 13.77 -23.61 16.76
CA ASP A 575 14.14 -24.20 15.48
C ASP A 575 13.00 -24.01 14.46
N THR A 576 11.75 -24.20 14.87
CA THR A 576 10.58 -23.88 14.04
C THR A 576 10.50 -22.38 13.75
N LEU A 577 10.78 -21.53 14.75
CA LEU A 577 10.82 -20.08 14.58
C LEU A 577 11.89 -19.65 13.56
N ALA A 578 13.10 -20.21 13.62
CA ALA A 578 14.18 -19.94 12.65
C ALA A 578 13.72 -20.21 11.22
N ARG A 579 13.12 -21.38 11.00
CA ARG A 579 12.66 -21.82 9.67
C ARG A 579 11.48 -20.97 9.17
N ALA A 580 10.57 -20.56 10.06
CA ALA A 580 9.47 -19.66 9.72
C ALA A 580 9.96 -18.26 9.32
N VAL A 581 10.94 -17.71 10.06
CA VAL A 581 11.56 -16.41 9.74
C VAL A 581 12.30 -16.49 8.40
N TYR A 582 13.06 -17.57 8.17
CA TYR A 582 13.73 -17.78 6.88
C TYR A 582 12.75 -17.94 5.72
N ALA A 583 11.64 -18.67 5.92
CA ALA A 583 10.61 -18.80 4.90
C ALA A 583 10.04 -17.42 4.49
N MET A 584 9.86 -16.50 5.46
CA MET A 584 9.50 -15.11 5.14
C MET A 584 10.62 -14.35 4.44
N TYR A 585 11.87 -14.53 4.87
CA TYR A 585 13.04 -13.96 4.20
C TYR A 585 13.07 -14.31 2.70
N ASN A 586 12.80 -15.58 2.39
CA ASN A 586 12.83 -16.10 1.04
C ASN A 586 11.61 -15.71 0.18
N GLY A 587 10.40 -15.61 0.76
CA GLY A 587 9.16 -15.52 -0.02
C GLY A 587 8.14 -14.47 0.42
N GLY A 588 8.49 -13.60 1.36
CA GLY A 588 7.66 -12.52 1.89
C GLY A 588 6.85 -12.88 3.16
N PRO A 589 6.24 -11.89 3.84
CA PRO A 589 5.55 -12.06 5.12
C PRO A 589 4.45 -13.14 5.13
N GLY A 590 3.76 -13.32 4.01
CA GLY A 590 2.70 -14.30 3.79
C GLY A 590 3.20 -15.75 3.83
N GLN A 591 4.51 -15.99 3.88
CA GLN A 591 5.08 -17.31 4.10
C GLN A 591 4.97 -17.80 5.53
N PHE A 592 4.73 -16.94 6.54
CA PHE A 592 4.65 -17.38 7.94
C PHE A 592 3.65 -18.52 8.13
N GLN A 593 2.37 -18.28 7.81
CA GLN A 593 1.33 -19.30 7.96
C GLN A 593 1.47 -20.44 6.94
N LYS A 594 1.96 -20.15 5.72
CA LYS A 594 2.19 -21.18 4.70
C LYS A 594 3.27 -22.17 5.15
N PHE A 595 4.36 -21.68 5.75
CA PHE A 595 5.42 -22.50 6.32
C PHE A 595 4.90 -23.35 7.49
N LEU A 596 4.13 -22.77 8.41
CA LEU A 596 3.57 -23.56 9.54
C LEU A 596 2.67 -24.70 9.05
N LYS A 597 1.87 -24.48 8.00
CA LYS A 597 1.09 -25.55 7.34
C LYS A 597 2.00 -26.61 6.71
N ARG A 598 3.05 -26.20 5.99
CA ARG A 598 4.05 -27.15 5.44
C ARG A 598 4.74 -27.96 6.53
N ASN A 599 5.05 -27.33 7.67
CA ASN A 599 5.69 -27.96 8.82
C ASN A 599 4.79 -29.00 9.49
N GLN A 600 3.50 -28.71 9.63
CA GLN A 600 2.52 -29.66 10.16
C GLN A 600 2.29 -30.85 9.22
N ALA A 601 2.37 -30.63 7.90
CA ALA A 601 2.13 -31.65 6.89
C ALA A 601 3.41 -32.38 6.43
N ASP A 602 4.58 -32.06 6.99
CA ASP A 602 5.91 -32.52 6.53
C ASP A 602 6.13 -32.33 5.01
N SER A 603 5.54 -31.26 4.45
CA SER A 603 5.52 -30.97 3.02
C SER A 603 6.45 -29.82 2.66
N PHE A 604 7.72 -29.93 3.09
CA PHE A 604 8.72 -28.87 2.95
C PHE A 604 9.18 -28.65 1.50
N TYR A 605 9.38 -27.38 1.14
CA TYR A 605 10.08 -27.03 -0.09
C TYR A 605 11.58 -27.37 0.02
N GLU A 606 12.27 -27.48 -1.11
CA GLU A 606 13.71 -27.72 -1.10
C GLU A 606 14.48 -26.60 -0.38
N SER A 607 14.04 -25.34 -0.49
CA SER A 607 14.61 -24.23 0.28
C SER A 607 14.45 -24.42 1.80
N ASP A 608 13.29 -24.89 2.26
CA ASP A 608 13.03 -25.17 3.69
C ASP A 608 13.98 -26.26 4.23
N LYS A 609 14.23 -27.31 3.43
CA LYS A 609 15.13 -28.42 3.79
C LYS A 609 16.60 -27.99 3.80
N LEU A 610 17.02 -27.27 2.76
CA LEU A 610 18.39 -26.78 2.62
C LEU A 610 18.74 -25.79 3.73
N PHE A 611 17.82 -24.86 4.03
CA PHE A 611 18.01 -23.95 5.15
C PHE A 611 18.10 -24.71 6.48
N TRP A 612 17.21 -25.69 6.72
CA TRP A 612 17.28 -26.49 7.94
C TRP A 612 18.65 -27.15 8.11
N ASN A 613 19.17 -27.80 7.07
CA ASN A 613 20.49 -28.43 7.12
C ASN A 613 21.60 -27.43 7.48
N LYS A 614 21.63 -26.27 6.81
CA LYS A 614 22.65 -25.23 7.07
C LYS A 614 22.49 -24.60 8.46
N TYR A 615 21.25 -24.35 8.89
CA TYR A 615 20.93 -23.85 10.21
C TYR A 615 21.39 -24.82 11.31
N SER A 616 21.12 -26.12 11.17
CA SER A 616 21.60 -27.13 12.12
C SER A 616 23.12 -27.18 12.21
N MET A 617 23.84 -27.09 11.08
CA MET A 617 25.30 -27.03 11.06
C MET A 617 25.83 -25.73 11.69
N ALA A 618 25.21 -24.59 11.40
CA ALA A 618 25.55 -23.31 12.00
C ALA A 618 25.32 -23.32 13.53
N LYS A 619 24.22 -23.93 13.99
CA LYS A 619 23.89 -24.12 15.42
C LYS A 619 24.93 -24.98 16.12
N ALA A 620 25.50 -25.97 15.43
CA ALA A 620 26.62 -26.79 15.91
C ALA A 620 27.99 -26.10 15.80
N GLY A 621 28.05 -24.85 15.32
CA GLY A 621 29.28 -24.08 15.17
C GLY A 621 30.14 -24.49 13.96
N GLU A 622 29.61 -25.30 13.05
CA GLU A 622 30.35 -25.93 11.94
C GLU A 622 30.51 -25.00 10.72
N PHE A 623 30.83 -23.73 10.93
CA PHE A 623 30.93 -22.72 9.87
C PHE A 623 32.01 -23.00 8.82
N GLN A 624 33.01 -23.83 9.12
CA GLN A 624 33.97 -24.33 8.14
C GLN A 624 33.29 -25.09 6.98
N LYS A 625 32.10 -25.67 7.21
CA LYS A 625 31.32 -26.37 6.18
C LYS A 625 30.69 -25.44 5.14
N VAL A 626 30.75 -24.11 5.32
CA VAL A 626 30.44 -23.14 4.25
C VAL A 626 31.30 -23.42 3.01
N SER A 627 32.53 -23.90 3.20
CA SER A 627 33.44 -24.29 2.12
C SER A 627 32.87 -25.34 1.16
N ILE A 628 31.93 -26.19 1.60
CA ILE A 628 31.33 -27.26 0.77
C ILE A 628 30.70 -26.66 -0.49
N CYS A 629 29.98 -25.54 -0.37
CA CYS A 629 29.37 -24.88 -1.51
C CYS A 629 30.27 -23.86 -2.23
N LEU A 630 31.43 -23.51 -1.65
CA LEU A 630 32.47 -22.72 -2.35
C LEU A 630 33.34 -23.60 -3.26
N VAL A 631 33.63 -24.83 -2.84
CA VAL A 631 34.60 -25.73 -3.48
C VAL A 631 33.91 -26.87 -4.24
N GLY A 632 32.65 -27.17 -3.92
CA GLY A 632 31.86 -28.24 -4.56
C GLY A 632 32.30 -29.65 -4.15
N LYS A 633 32.82 -29.81 -2.92
CA LYS A 633 33.28 -31.10 -2.38
C LYS A 633 32.83 -31.29 -0.94
#